data_AF-Q4VUB4-F1
#
_entry.id   AF-Q4VUB4-F1
#
_cell.length_a   1.000
_cell.length_b   1.000
_cell.length_c   1.000
_cell.angle_alpha   90.00
_cell.angle_beta   90.00
_cell.angle_gamma   90.00
#
_symmetry.space_group_name_H-M   'P 1'
#
loop_
_entity.id
_entity.type
_entity.pdbx_description
1 polymer ?
#
loop_
_entity_poly.entity_id
_entity_poly.type
_entity_poly.pdbx_seq_one_letter_code
_entity_poly.pdbx_strand_id
1 'polypeptide(L)'
;MSDALKAKVTELFNEPGCEKNLAKGEKERKKGCSKPLTPGAAAGGCAFDGAKIALQPITDAVHLVHGPLACEGNGWDNRHAASSGPKLYRLGATTDLSQMDIVMGLGEKRLYKAIKDVIARYAPPAVFVYST
;
A
#
# COMPACT_ATOMS: atom_id res chain seq x y z
N MET A 1 -0.49 -24.33 -15.75
CA MET A 1 -0.35 -24.29 -14.27
C MET A 1 -0.23 -25.72 -13.78
N SER A 2 0.76 -26.03 -12.95
CA SER A 2 0.90 -27.36 -12.32
C SER A 2 -0.29 -27.65 -11.40
N ASP A 3 -0.66 -28.92 -11.26
CA ASP A 3 -1.82 -29.32 -10.43
C ASP A 3 -1.60 -29.03 -8.93
N ALA A 4 -0.35 -29.01 -8.48
CA ALA A 4 0.03 -28.56 -7.14
C ALA A 4 -0.33 -27.08 -6.89
N LEU A 5 -0.18 -26.21 -7.88
CA LEU A 5 -0.56 -24.80 -7.75
C LEU A 5 -2.09 -24.64 -7.65
N LYS A 6 -2.85 -25.44 -8.42
CA LYS A 6 -4.32 -25.43 -8.36
C LYS A 6 -4.84 -25.89 -6.99
N ALA A 7 -4.23 -26.93 -6.41
CA ALA A 7 -4.58 -27.42 -5.08
C ALA A 7 -4.33 -26.34 -4.00
N LYS A 8 -3.15 -25.70 -4.02
CA LYS A 8 -2.78 -24.64 -3.07
C LYS A 8 -3.69 -23.42 -3.18
N VAL A 9 -4.07 -23.02 -4.40
CA VAL A 9 -5.02 -21.92 -4.62
C VAL A 9 -6.41 -22.27 -4.06
N THR A 10 -6.83 -23.54 -4.16
CA THR A 10 -8.15 -23.98 -3.65
C THR A 10 -8.18 -23.95 -2.11
N GLU A 11 -7.09 -24.33 -1.46
CA GLU A 11 -6.97 -24.32 0.01
C GLU A 11 -7.06 -22.90 0.59
N LEU A 12 -6.54 -21.89 -0.11
CA LEU A 12 -6.63 -20.48 0.30
C LEU A 12 -8.06 -19.93 0.37
N PHE A 13 -9.04 -20.59 -0.28
CA PHE A 13 -10.46 -20.22 -0.20
C PHE A 13 -11.22 -20.93 0.92
N ASN A 14 -10.54 -21.75 1.73
CA ASN A 14 -11.14 -22.37 2.90
C ASN A 14 -11.08 -21.41 4.12
N GLU A 15 -12.16 -20.67 4.34
CA GLU A 15 -12.30 -19.74 5.48
C GLU A 15 -13.31 -20.28 6.52
N PRO A 16 -12.94 -21.25 7.37
CA PRO A 16 -13.87 -21.93 8.28
C PRO A 16 -14.50 -21.02 9.35
N GLY A 17 -13.90 -19.86 9.64
CA GLY A 17 -14.40 -18.91 10.62
C GLY A 17 -15.35 -17.83 10.07
N CYS A 18 -15.65 -17.80 8.76
CA CYS A 18 -16.46 -16.75 8.15
C CYS A 18 -17.89 -17.25 7.90
N GLU A 19 -18.82 -16.97 8.82
CA GLU A 19 -20.25 -17.37 8.71
C GLU A 19 -20.90 -16.90 7.39
N LYS A 20 -20.56 -15.69 6.94
CA LYS A 20 -21.01 -15.15 5.65
C LYS A 20 -20.47 -15.92 4.44
N ASN A 21 -19.30 -16.55 4.55
CA ASN A 21 -18.73 -17.38 3.50
C ASN A 21 -19.30 -18.81 3.58
N LEU A 22 -19.54 -19.34 4.79
CA LEU A 22 -20.19 -20.63 5.00
C LEU A 22 -21.62 -20.69 4.45
N ALA A 23 -22.36 -19.58 4.51
CA ALA A 23 -23.71 -19.48 3.96
C ALA A 23 -23.75 -19.44 2.41
N LYS A 24 -22.60 -19.26 1.74
CA LYS A 24 -22.53 -19.27 0.27
C LYS A 24 -22.50 -20.70 -0.26
N GLY A 25 -23.07 -20.89 -1.45
CA GLY A 25 -22.94 -22.16 -2.17
C GLY A 25 -21.48 -22.49 -2.50
N GLU A 26 -21.14 -23.76 -2.67
CA GLU A 26 -19.76 -24.23 -2.89
C GLU A 26 -19.03 -23.50 -4.03
N LYS A 27 -19.75 -23.21 -5.12
CA LYS A 27 -19.22 -22.48 -6.29
C LYS A 27 -18.89 -21.02 -5.98
N GLU A 28 -19.67 -20.37 -5.12
CA GLU A 28 -19.45 -18.99 -4.71
C GLU A 28 -18.33 -18.86 -3.68
N ARG A 29 -18.17 -19.85 -2.80
CA ARG A 29 -17.04 -19.94 -1.85
C ARG A 29 -15.69 -20.01 -2.55
N LYS A 30 -15.62 -20.73 -3.69
CA LYS A 30 -14.41 -20.89 -4.50
C LYS A 30 -14.15 -19.72 -5.46
N LYS A 31 -15.00 -18.69 -5.44
CA LYS A 31 -14.84 -17.51 -6.30
C LYS A 31 -13.83 -16.56 -5.67
N GLY A 32 -12.58 -16.67 -6.11
CA GLY A 32 -11.51 -15.79 -5.68
C GLY A 32 -11.63 -14.35 -6.14
N CYS A 33 -10.63 -13.54 -5.77
CA CYS A 33 -10.51 -12.18 -6.26
C CYS A 33 -10.60 -12.13 -7.78
N SER A 34 -11.12 -11.01 -8.28
CA SER A 34 -11.31 -10.77 -9.71
C SER A 34 -10.04 -11.09 -10.49
N LYS A 35 -10.24 -11.63 -11.71
CA LYS A 35 -9.16 -11.86 -12.68
C LYS A 35 -8.32 -10.59 -12.86
N PRO A 36 -7.04 -10.72 -13.27
CA PRO A 36 -6.24 -9.57 -13.70
C PRO A 36 -7.07 -8.69 -14.63
N LEU A 37 -7.01 -7.40 -14.37
CA LEU A 37 -7.77 -6.42 -15.13
C LEU A 37 -7.39 -6.53 -16.60
N THR A 38 -8.39 -6.42 -17.47
CA THR A 38 -8.16 -6.34 -18.91
C THR A 38 -7.35 -5.06 -19.20
N PRO A 39 -6.18 -5.13 -19.86
CA PRO A 39 -5.42 -3.95 -20.23
C PRO A 39 -6.30 -2.94 -20.99
N GLY A 40 -6.28 -1.68 -20.57
CA GLY A 40 -7.12 -0.61 -21.13
C GLY A 40 -8.53 -0.48 -20.52
N ALA A 41 -8.96 -1.37 -19.62
CA ALA A 41 -10.30 -1.32 -19.02
C ALA A 41 -10.47 -0.32 -17.86
N ALA A 42 -9.48 0.57 -17.62
CA ALA A 42 -9.53 1.70 -16.69
C ALA A 42 -10.23 1.44 -15.33
N ALA A 43 -9.98 0.28 -14.71
CA ALA A 43 -10.56 -0.07 -13.42
C ALA A 43 -9.46 -0.55 -12.47
N GLY A 44 -9.54 -0.17 -11.19
CA GLY A 44 -8.67 -0.64 -10.11
C GLY A 44 -7.54 0.32 -9.73
N GLY A 45 -7.13 0.24 -8.46
CA GLY A 45 -5.91 0.87 -7.93
C GLY A 45 -4.72 -0.10 -7.93
N CYS A 46 -3.56 0.37 -7.45
CA CYS A 46 -2.37 -0.47 -7.27
C CYS A 46 -2.20 -0.92 -5.81
N ALA A 47 -1.27 -1.85 -5.57
CA ALA A 47 -0.98 -2.34 -4.22
C ALA A 47 -0.52 -1.21 -3.27
N PHE A 48 0.25 -0.24 -3.79
CA PHE A 48 0.62 0.98 -3.05
C PHE A 48 -0.60 1.77 -2.58
N ASP A 49 -1.54 2.05 -3.49
CA ASP A 49 -2.77 2.79 -3.17
C ASP A 49 -3.56 2.06 -2.09
N GLY A 50 -3.72 0.73 -2.21
CA GLY A 50 -4.37 -0.09 -1.19
C GLY A 50 -3.68 -0.03 0.18
N ALA A 51 -2.35 -0.15 0.22
CA ALA A 51 -1.58 -0.09 1.45
C ALA A 51 -1.66 1.30 2.11
N LYS A 52 -1.53 2.37 1.33
CA LYS A 52 -1.60 3.74 1.83
C LYS A 52 -3.01 4.06 2.32
N ILE A 53 -4.06 3.70 1.58
CA ILE A 53 -5.45 3.87 2.01
C ILE A 53 -5.73 3.18 3.35
N ALA A 54 -5.24 1.95 3.52
CA ALA A 54 -5.49 1.17 4.72
C ALA A 54 -4.77 1.75 5.96
N LEU A 55 -3.56 2.27 5.77
CA LEU A 55 -2.68 2.69 6.87
C LEU A 55 -2.68 4.19 7.15
N GLN A 56 -3.04 5.04 6.18
CA GLN A 56 -3.11 6.50 6.32
C GLN A 56 -4.01 7.02 7.46
N PRO A 57 -5.04 6.28 7.93
CA PRO A 57 -5.77 6.65 9.13
C PRO A 57 -4.97 6.60 10.44
N ILE A 58 -3.72 6.13 10.44
CA ILE A 58 -2.82 6.21 11.60
C ILE A 58 -2.26 7.64 11.66
N THR A 59 -3.01 8.53 12.30
CA THR A 59 -2.89 9.99 12.08
C THR A 59 -1.67 10.66 12.71
N ASP A 60 -0.96 9.95 13.58
CA ASP A 60 0.26 10.37 14.27
C ASP A 60 1.54 9.81 13.67
N ALA A 61 1.46 8.97 12.63
CA ALA A 61 2.62 8.45 11.91
C ALA A 61 3.00 9.32 10.70
N VAL A 62 4.25 9.20 10.27
CA VAL A 62 4.68 9.70 8.95
C VAL A 62 4.49 8.60 7.91
N HIS A 63 3.85 8.93 6.79
CA HIS A 63 3.69 8.06 5.63
C HIS A 63 4.69 8.46 4.54
N LEU A 64 5.84 7.79 4.50
CA LEU A 64 6.94 8.08 3.58
C LEU A 64 6.84 7.20 2.32
N VAL A 65 6.62 7.83 1.17
CA VAL A 65 6.57 7.14 -0.13
C VAL A 65 7.97 7.08 -0.73
N HIS A 66 8.47 5.86 -0.94
CA HIS A 66 9.77 5.61 -1.53
C HIS A 66 9.65 5.33 -3.02
N GLY A 67 9.84 6.37 -3.82
CA GLY A 67 9.69 6.33 -5.26
C GLY A 67 9.82 7.70 -5.92
N PRO A 68 9.58 7.80 -7.24
CA PRO A 68 9.42 9.07 -7.93
C PRO A 68 8.23 9.88 -7.41
N LEU A 69 8.23 11.20 -7.60
CA LEU A 69 7.19 12.11 -7.09
C LEU A 69 5.75 11.69 -7.36
N ALA A 70 5.46 11.12 -8.55
CA ALA A 70 4.11 10.98 -9.07
C ALA A 70 3.15 10.20 -8.15
N CYS A 71 3.61 9.17 -7.44
CA CYS A 71 2.77 8.38 -6.55
C CYS A 71 2.28 9.20 -5.35
N GLU A 72 3.17 9.99 -4.73
CA GLU A 72 2.80 10.89 -3.64
C GLU A 72 2.03 12.10 -4.18
N GLY A 73 2.57 12.77 -5.20
CA GLY A 73 2.00 14.01 -5.72
C GLY A 73 0.56 13.89 -6.20
N ASN A 74 0.18 12.74 -6.79
CA ASN A 74 -1.20 12.49 -7.21
C ASN A 74 -2.09 11.94 -6.10
N GLY A 75 -1.53 11.40 -5.02
CA GLY A 75 -2.27 10.79 -3.91
C GLY A 75 -2.36 11.66 -2.66
N TRP A 76 -1.59 12.74 -2.60
CA TRP A 76 -1.41 13.54 -1.40
C TRP A 76 -2.73 14.23 -1.00
N ASP A 77 -3.15 13.97 0.24
CA ASP A 77 -4.39 14.49 0.85
C ASP A 77 -5.67 14.23 0.03
N ASN A 78 -5.66 13.30 -0.95
CA ASN A 78 -6.85 12.95 -1.73
C ASN A 78 -7.86 12.09 -0.93
N ARG A 79 -7.41 11.49 0.18
CA ARG A 79 -8.23 10.67 1.07
C ARG A 79 -7.96 11.04 2.52
N HIS A 80 -8.94 11.69 3.13
CA HIS A 80 -8.84 12.17 4.50
C HIS A 80 -9.23 11.08 5.51
N ALA A 81 -8.62 11.16 6.68
CA ALA A 81 -9.07 10.48 7.89
C ALA A 81 -9.57 11.51 8.90
N ALA A 82 -10.60 11.19 9.69
CA ALA A 82 -10.97 12.02 10.81
C ALA A 82 -9.93 11.89 11.92
N SER A 83 -9.53 13.01 12.53
CA SER A 83 -8.65 13.02 13.69
C SER A 83 -9.05 14.12 14.65
N SER A 84 -9.06 13.81 15.95
CA SER A 84 -9.32 14.74 17.05
C SER A 84 -8.04 15.40 17.59
N GLY A 85 -6.86 15.04 17.10
CA GLY A 85 -5.60 15.60 17.56
C GLY A 85 -4.50 15.54 16.49
N PRO A 86 -3.75 14.42 16.38
CA PRO A 86 -2.63 14.31 15.45
C PRO A 86 -3.06 14.49 13.99
N LYS A 87 -2.26 15.22 13.21
CA LYS A 87 -2.52 15.47 11.78
C LYS A 87 -1.29 15.15 10.91
N LEU A 88 -0.35 14.37 11.45
CA LEU A 88 0.93 14.11 10.80
C LEU A 88 0.75 13.32 9.51
N TYR A 89 -0.30 12.48 9.42
CA TYR A 89 -0.64 11.76 8.19
C TYR A 89 -0.92 12.64 6.96
N ARG A 90 -1.22 13.94 7.16
CA ARG A 90 -1.46 14.89 6.06
C ARG A 90 -0.17 15.43 5.44
N LEU A 91 1.00 15.09 6.02
CA LEU A 91 2.28 15.44 5.43
C LEU A 91 2.54 14.58 4.19
N GLY A 92 2.76 15.22 3.05
CA GLY A 92 3.22 14.55 1.84
C GLY A 92 4.72 14.28 1.93
N ALA A 93 5.11 13.10 2.42
CA ALA A 93 6.51 12.71 2.56
C ALA A 93 6.90 11.72 1.44
N THR A 94 7.94 12.05 0.68
CA THR A 94 8.48 11.19 -0.37
C THR A 94 10.00 11.27 -0.46
N THR A 95 10.64 10.23 -0.98
CA THR A 95 12.06 10.28 -1.34
C THR A 95 12.33 10.96 -2.68
N ASP A 96 11.30 11.18 -3.49
CA ASP A 96 11.36 11.77 -4.84
C ASP A 96 12.56 11.31 -5.65
N LEU A 97 12.60 10.00 -5.95
CA LEU A 97 13.72 9.39 -6.65
C LEU A 97 13.87 9.98 -8.05
N SER A 98 15.03 10.56 -8.31
CA SER A 98 15.41 11.01 -9.64
C SER A 98 15.85 9.84 -10.52
N GLN A 99 15.92 10.07 -11.83
CA GLN A 99 16.52 9.11 -12.77
C GLN A 99 17.93 8.68 -12.32
N MET A 100 18.73 9.63 -11.81
CA MET A 100 20.09 9.34 -11.36
C MET A 100 20.10 8.46 -10.11
N ASP A 101 19.14 8.63 -9.20
CA ASP A 101 19.05 7.77 -8.00
C ASP A 101 18.71 6.33 -8.39
N ILE A 102 17.91 6.12 -9.44
CA ILE A 102 17.60 4.79 -9.98
C ILE A 102 18.83 4.18 -10.67
N VAL A 103 19.43 4.91 -11.61
CA VAL A 103 20.56 4.41 -12.42
C VAL A 103 21.77 4.08 -11.55
N MET A 104 22.04 4.91 -10.54
CA MET A 104 23.21 4.75 -9.65
C MET A 104 22.90 3.91 -8.40
N GLY A 105 21.68 3.39 -8.25
CA GLY A 105 21.28 2.59 -7.09
C GLY A 105 21.38 3.36 -5.76
N LEU A 106 21.12 4.66 -5.76
CA LEU A 106 21.21 5.51 -4.55
C LEU A 106 19.92 5.52 -3.72
N GLY A 107 18.89 4.78 -4.14
CA GLY A 107 17.58 4.72 -3.49
C GLY A 107 17.66 4.41 -1.99
N GLU A 108 18.44 3.41 -1.58
CA GLU A 108 18.59 3.06 -0.16
C GLU A 108 19.23 4.19 0.66
N LYS A 109 20.28 4.83 0.13
CA LYS A 109 20.93 5.97 0.80
C LYS A 109 20.00 7.17 0.90
N ARG A 110 19.15 7.40 -0.12
CA ARG A 110 18.10 8.43 -0.10
C ARG A 110 17.05 8.10 0.95
N LEU A 111 16.57 6.86 0.99
CA LEU A 111 15.60 6.40 1.97
C LEU A 111 16.10 6.58 3.41
N TYR A 112 17.33 6.15 3.69
CA TYR A 112 17.94 6.31 5.01
C TYR A 112 17.97 7.77 5.47
N LYS A 113 18.39 8.69 4.57
CA LYS A 113 18.41 10.13 4.87
C LYS A 113 17.00 10.68 5.09
N ALA A 114 16.04 10.32 4.24
CA ALA A 114 14.66 10.76 4.37
C ALA A 114 14.03 10.31 5.70
N ILE A 115 14.25 9.07 6.13
CA ILE A 115 13.78 8.56 7.42
C ILE A 115 14.38 9.38 8.57
N LYS A 116 15.69 9.65 8.55
CA LYS A 116 16.33 10.47 9.57
C LYS A 116 15.79 11.90 9.60
N ASP A 117 15.56 12.49 8.43
CA ASP A 117 15.07 13.85 8.32
C ASP A 117 13.65 13.99 8.88
N VAL A 118 12.74 13.05 8.58
CA VAL A 118 11.38 13.08 9.13
C VAL A 118 11.36 12.83 10.63
N ILE A 119 12.22 11.93 11.14
CA ILE A 119 12.34 11.68 12.58
C ILE A 119 12.85 12.93 13.29
N ALA A 120 13.90 13.57 12.77
CA ALA A 120 14.47 14.77 13.38
C ALA A 120 13.51 15.96 13.39
N ARG A 121 12.66 16.09 12.37
CA ARG A 121 11.73 17.23 12.23
C ARG A 121 10.42 17.05 12.98
N TYR A 122 9.88 15.83 12.99
CA TYR A 122 8.51 15.59 13.45
C TYR A 122 8.43 14.68 14.68
N ALA A 123 9.52 14.00 15.04
CA ALA A 123 9.57 13.02 16.13
C ALA A 123 8.36 12.08 16.19
N PRO A 124 7.97 11.44 15.06
CA PRO A 124 6.79 10.60 15.03
C PRO A 124 7.00 9.32 15.84
N PRO A 125 5.92 8.72 16.38
CA PRO A 125 5.99 7.40 17.00
C PRO A 125 6.38 6.29 16.01
N ALA A 126 6.02 6.46 14.73
CA ALA A 126 6.30 5.49 13.67
C ALA A 126 6.48 6.16 12.29
N VAL A 127 7.23 5.49 11.42
CA VAL A 127 7.38 5.84 10.00
C VAL A 127 6.98 4.63 9.16
N PHE A 128 5.93 4.77 8.35
CA PHE A 128 5.55 3.78 7.35
C PHE A 128 6.27 4.09 6.05
N VAL A 129 6.99 3.11 5.50
CA VAL A 129 7.68 3.24 4.21
C VAL A 129 6.90 2.46 3.16
N TYR A 130 6.49 3.16 2.10
CA TYR A 130 5.76 2.56 0.98
C TYR A 130 6.68 2.43 -0.23
N SER A 131 6.90 1.21 -0.71
CA SER A 131 7.59 0.99 -1.99
C SER A 131 6.64 1.25 -3.16
N THR A 132 7.16 1.85 -4.22
CA THR A 132 6.45 2.04 -5.50
C THR A 132 7.23 1.47 -6.67
#